data_AF-A0A3N0UXU0-F1
#
_entry.id   AF-A0A3N0UXU0-F1
#
_cell.length_a   1.000
_cell.length_b   1.000
_cell.length_c   1.000
_cell.angle_alpha   90.00
_cell.angle_beta   90.00
_cell.angle_gamma   90.00
#
_symmetry.space_group_name_H-M   'P 1'
#
loop_
_entity.id
_entity.type
_entity.pdbx_description
1 polymer ?
#
loop_
_entity_poly.entity_id
_entity_poly.type
_entity_poly.pdbx_seq_one_letter_code
_entity_poly.pdbx_strand_id
1 'polypeptide(L)'
;MPLLQQIQHQASGRLLVARLRRADNFFTRLAGLLGRKPLQPGDGLLITPCQQVHTHFMGYAIDVVFLDASLQVLAIDRAMRPWRISAYVRKAAHVLELPAHAASEVQIGDQLVLAGGKA
;
A
#
# COMPACT_ATOMS: atom_id res chain seq x y z
N MET A 1 -19.15 6.52 11.80
CA MET A 1 -17.94 5.67 11.87
C MET A 1 -17.47 5.42 10.44
N PRO A 2 -16.20 5.65 10.07
CA PRO A 2 -15.76 5.38 8.71
C PRO A 2 -15.82 3.87 8.44
N LEU A 3 -16.36 3.49 7.29
CA LEU A 3 -16.35 2.11 6.81
C LEU A 3 -14.90 1.60 6.78
N LEU A 4 -14.64 0.52 7.50
CA LEU A 4 -13.36 -0.19 7.42
C LEU A 4 -13.28 -0.87 6.06
N GLN A 5 -12.51 -0.27 5.16
CA GLN A 5 -12.19 -0.88 3.88
C GLN A 5 -11.06 -1.89 4.03
N GLN A 6 -11.13 -2.92 3.21
CA GLN A 6 -10.21 -4.03 3.17
C GLN A 6 -9.64 -4.19 1.76
N ILE A 7 -8.48 -4.82 1.66
CA ILE A 7 -7.90 -5.25 0.39
C ILE A 7 -7.71 -6.76 0.44
N GLN A 8 -8.21 -7.43 -0.59
CA GLN A 8 -8.07 -8.86 -0.77
C GLN A 8 -7.39 -9.15 -2.11
N HIS A 9 -6.65 -10.25 -2.17
CA HIS A 9 -6.13 -10.77 -3.43
C HIS A 9 -7.22 -11.55 -4.15
N GLN A 10 -7.60 -11.13 -5.36
CA GLN A 10 -8.80 -11.63 -6.04
C GLN A 10 -8.77 -13.13 -6.31
N ALA A 11 -7.65 -13.66 -6.81
CA ALA A 11 -7.56 -15.07 -7.23
C ALA A 11 -7.61 -16.04 -6.03
N SER A 12 -6.98 -15.65 -4.92
CA SER A 12 -6.89 -16.51 -3.72
C SER A 12 -7.98 -16.24 -2.68
N GLY A 13 -8.68 -15.09 -2.76
CA GLY A 13 -9.57 -14.59 -1.71
C GLY A 13 -8.85 -14.16 -0.42
N ARG A 14 -7.51 -14.21 -0.37
CA ARG A 14 -6.72 -13.90 0.82
C ARG A 14 -6.87 -12.42 1.20
N LEU A 15 -7.15 -12.18 2.48
CA LEU A 15 -7.17 -10.83 3.06
C LEU A 15 -5.73 -10.31 3.25
N LEU A 16 -5.36 -9.27 2.50
CA LEU A 16 -4.05 -8.60 2.62
C LEU A 16 -4.11 -7.47 3.65
N VAL A 17 -5.19 -6.68 3.62
CA VAL A 17 -5.41 -5.53 4.51
C VAL A 17 -6.79 -5.64 5.11
N ALA A 18 -6.86 -5.78 6.43
CA ALA A 18 -8.09 -5.74 7.21
C ALA A 18 -8.50 -4.30 7.57
N ARG A 19 -7.53 -3.40 7.73
CA ARG A 19 -7.75 -1.99 8.10
C ARG A 19 -7.01 -1.07 7.14
N LEU A 20 -7.71 -0.67 6.07
CA LEU A 20 -7.16 0.22 5.06
C LEU A 20 -7.32 1.69 5.46
N ARG A 21 -6.21 2.41 5.52
CA ARG A 21 -6.20 3.87 5.56
C ARG A 21 -6.00 4.42 4.15
N ARG A 22 -6.65 5.53 3.82
CA ARG A 22 -6.42 6.25 2.56
C ARG A 22 -5.72 7.57 2.81
N ALA A 23 -4.77 7.89 1.94
CA ALA A 23 -4.13 9.19 1.84
C ALA A 23 -4.44 9.75 0.44
N ASP A 24 -5.47 10.59 0.36
CA ASP A 24 -6.08 11.08 -0.89
C ASP A 24 -6.00 12.60 -1.09
N ASN A 25 -5.54 13.34 -0.07
CA ASN A 25 -5.31 14.78 -0.17
C ASN A 25 -3.81 15.10 -0.08
N PHE A 26 -3.42 16.30 -0.53
CA PHE A 26 -2.01 16.71 -0.62
C PHE A 26 -1.24 16.50 0.70
N PHE A 27 -1.81 16.90 1.83
CA PHE A 27 -1.17 16.78 3.14
C PHE A 27 -1.03 15.33 3.61
N THR A 28 -2.07 14.52 3.47
CA THR A 28 -2.01 13.09 3.85
C THR A 28 -1.08 12.29 2.95
N ARG A 29 -0.98 12.65 1.66
CA ARG A 29 -0.03 12.05 0.71
C ARG A 29 1.42 12.42 1.05
N LEU A 30 1.68 13.69 1.35
CA LEU A 30 3.02 14.15 1.75
C LEU A 30 3.44 13.54 3.08
N ALA A 31 2.51 13.44 4.04
CA ALA A 31 2.78 12.84 5.34
C ALA A 31 3.01 11.33 5.24
N GLY A 32 2.22 10.60 4.46
CA GLY A 32 2.34 9.14 4.35
C GLY A 32 2.50 8.44 5.71
N LEU A 33 3.62 7.72 5.87
CA LEU A 33 4.06 7.10 7.12
C LEU A 33 5.12 7.91 7.90
N LEU A 34 5.43 9.14 7.50
CA LEU A 34 6.39 10.02 8.19
C LEU A 34 5.96 10.25 9.64
N GLY A 35 6.88 10.02 10.58
CA GLY A 35 6.61 10.16 12.03
C GLY A 35 5.58 9.17 12.58
N ARG A 36 5.13 8.18 11.80
CA ARG A 36 4.18 7.16 12.25
C ARG A 36 4.89 5.88 12.68
N LYS A 37 4.30 5.20 13.67
CA LYS A 37 4.71 3.85 14.07
C LYS A 37 4.57 2.86 12.89
N PRO A 38 5.34 1.75 12.87
CA PRO A 38 5.19 0.69 11.89
C PRO A 38 3.74 0.23 11.75
N LEU A 39 3.32 -0.05 10.52
CA LEU A 39 2.05 -0.72 10.24
C LEU A 39 2.03 -2.07 10.95
N GLN A 40 0.91 -2.41 11.59
CA GLN A 40 0.72 -3.74 12.18
C GLN A 40 0.26 -4.72 11.10
N PRO A 41 0.40 -6.04 11.31
CA PRO A 41 -0.20 -7.04 10.45
C PRO A 41 -1.69 -6.76 10.21
N GLY A 42 -2.10 -6.76 8.93
CA GLY A 42 -3.45 -6.44 8.48
C GLY A 42 -3.76 -4.94 8.36
N ASP A 43 -2.84 -4.03 8.71
CA ASP A 43 -2.95 -2.61 8.34
C ASP A 43 -2.37 -2.36 6.95
N GLY A 44 -2.90 -1.34 6.28
CA GLY A 44 -2.34 -0.85 5.02
C GLY A 44 -2.63 0.63 4.83
N LEU A 45 -1.78 1.29 4.04
CA LEU A 45 -2.01 2.67 3.59
C LEU A 45 -2.08 2.70 2.07
N LEU A 46 -3.22 3.12 1.53
CA LEU A 46 -3.38 3.37 0.09
C LEU A 46 -3.19 4.86 -0.18
N ILE A 47 -2.11 5.22 -0.86
CA ILE A 47 -1.80 6.59 -1.27
C ILE A 47 -2.32 6.80 -2.68
N THR A 48 -3.12 7.84 -2.90
CA THR A 48 -3.77 8.14 -4.19
C THR A 48 -3.85 9.64 -4.42
N PRO A 49 -3.56 10.17 -5.62
CA PRO A 49 -2.78 9.53 -6.67
C PRO A 49 -1.32 9.33 -6.24
N CYS A 50 -0.66 8.25 -6.64
CA CYS A 50 0.76 8.04 -6.32
C CYS A 50 1.46 7.16 -7.37
N GLN A 51 2.68 7.56 -7.75
CA GLN A 51 3.52 6.90 -8.77
C GLN A 51 4.95 6.62 -8.29
N GLN A 52 5.32 7.17 -7.14
CA GLN A 52 6.63 7.02 -6.52
C GLN A 52 6.47 7.37 -5.04
N VAL A 53 7.19 6.65 -4.19
CA VAL A 53 7.25 6.90 -2.76
C VAL A 53 8.69 7.03 -2.31
N HIS A 54 8.85 7.49 -1.08
CA HIS A 54 10.15 7.52 -0.42
C HIS A 54 9.99 7.08 1.03
N THR A 55 11.08 6.57 1.59
CA THR A 55 11.14 6.14 3.00
C THR A 55 12.08 7.04 3.83
N HIS A 56 12.34 8.27 3.38
CA HIS A 56 13.05 9.28 4.18
C HIS A 56 12.34 9.49 5.53
N PHE A 57 13.10 9.70 6.59
CA PHE A 57 12.60 9.91 7.96
C PHE A 57 11.75 8.76 8.55
N MET A 58 11.71 7.60 7.90
CA MET A 58 11.15 6.38 8.48
C MET A 58 12.24 5.59 9.22
N GLY A 59 11.85 4.84 10.25
CA GLY A 59 12.75 3.98 11.04
C GLY A 59 12.63 2.48 10.75
N TYR A 60 11.83 2.08 9.75
CA TYR A 60 11.50 0.69 9.47
C TYR A 60 11.27 0.46 7.97
N ALA A 61 11.39 -0.80 7.54
CA ALA A 61 11.11 -1.21 6.18
C ALA A 61 9.61 -1.46 5.95
N ILE A 62 9.16 -1.27 4.71
CA ILE A 62 7.79 -1.52 4.28
C ILE A 62 7.78 -2.26 2.94
N ASP A 63 6.69 -2.97 2.65
CA ASP A 63 6.43 -3.41 1.29
C ASP A 63 5.66 -2.30 0.56
N VAL A 64 6.06 -2.02 -0.69
CA VAL A 64 5.45 -1.01 -1.55
C VAL A 64 4.91 -1.69 -2.79
N VAL A 65 3.60 -1.64 -2.97
CA VAL A 65 2.91 -2.24 -4.11
C VAL A 65 2.32 -1.13 -4.99
N PHE A 66 2.81 -1.02 -6.22
CA PHE A 66 2.31 -0.06 -7.20
C PHE A 66 1.12 -0.68 -7.93
N LEU A 67 0.01 0.06 -7.96
CA LEU A 67 -1.24 -0.39 -8.56
C LEU A 67 -1.69 0.56 -9.66
N ASP A 68 -2.27 0.03 -10.72
CA ASP A 68 -2.97 0.85 -11.71
C ASP A 68 -4.34 1.31 -11.21
N ALA A 69 -5.08 2.07 -12.03
CA ALA A 69 -6.40 2.60 -11.66
C ALA A 69 -7.47 1.51 -11.42
N SER A 70 -7.24 0.29 -11.90
CA SER A 70 -8.10 -0.87 -11.71
C SER A 70 -7.67 -1.77 -10.56
N LEU A 71 -6.64 -1.40 -9.79
CA LEU A 71 -6.01 -2.18 -8.71
C LEU A 71 -5.25 -3.42 -9.17
N GLN A 72 -4.77 -3.43 -10.41
CA GLN A 72 -3.82 -4.43 -10.87
C GLN A 72 -2.40 -4.07 -10.40
N VAL A 73 -1.64 -5.07 -9.94
CA VAL A 73 -0.26 -4.90 -9.47
C VAL A 73 0.69 -4.68 -10.65
N LEU A 74 1.33 -3.51 -10.67
CA LEU A 74 2.28 -3.11 -11.71
C LEU A 74 3.74 -3.37 -11.32
N ALA A 75 4.06 -3.16 -10.05
CA ALA A 75 5.40 -3.34 -9.51
C ALA A 75 5.34 -3.56 -8.00
N ILE A 76 6.35 -4.20 -7.45
CA ILE A 76 6.47 -4.47 -6.01
C ILE A 76 7.91 -4.20 -5.59
N ASP A 77 8.10 -3.37 -4.58
CA ASP A 77 9.35 -3.26 -3.83
C ASP A 77 9.15 -3.88 -2.45
N ARG A 78 9.78 -5.04 -2.22
CA ARG A 78 9.61 -5.82 -0.99
C ARG A 78 10.66 -5.42 0.02
N ALA A 79 10.23 -5.14 1.24
CA ALA A 79 11.07 -4.68 2.35
C ALA A 79 11.95 -3.49 1.96
N MET A 80 11.36 -2.49 1.31
CA MET A 80 11.99 -1.22 0.98
C MET A 80 12.51 -0.58 2.26
N ARG A 81 13.84 -0.47 2.36
CA ARG A 81 14.54 0.00 3.57
C ARG A 81 14.33 1.50 3.78
N PRO A 82 14.50 2.01 5.02
CA PRO A 82 14.59 3.44 5.30
C PRO A 82 15.57 4.20 4.39
N TRP A 83 15.31 5.48 4.19
CA TRP A 83 16.19 6.39 3.42
C TRP A 83 16.39 5.95 1.97
N ARG A 84 15.30 5.58 1.29
CA ARG A 84 15.28 5.20 -0.13
C ARG A 84 14.19 5.94 -0.88
N ILE A 85 14.38 6.02 -2.19
CA ILE A 85 13.36 6.47 -3.15
C ILE A 85 13.04 5.29 -4.04
N SER A 86 11.76 5.02 -4.26
CA SER A 86 11.34 3.91 -5.10
C SER A 86 11.57 4.25 -6.58
N ALA A 87 11.49 3.24 -7.44
CA ALA A 87 11.30 3.50 -8.85
C ALA A 87 10.04 4.36 -9.09
N TYR A 88 10.08 5.16 -10.16
CA TYR A 88 8.91 5.88 -10.65
C TYR A 88 8.14 4.97 -11.62
N VAL A 89 6.89 4.64 -11.27
CA VAL A 89 6.03 3.74 -12.05
C VAL A 89 4.97 4.56 -12.76
N ARG A 90 5.25 4.95 -14.01
CA ARG A 90 4.42 5.88 -14.80
C ARG A 90 2.93 5.50 -14.89
N LYS A 91 2.62 4.19 -14.94
CA LYS A 91 1.23 3.69 -15.06
C LYS A 91 0.53 3.54 -13.70
N ALA A 92 1.23 3.72 -12.59
CA ALA A 92 0.61 3.61 -11.27
C ALA A 92 -0.38 4.76 -11.05
N ALA A 93 -1.54 4.41 -10.51
CA ALA A 93 -2.51 5.34 -10.00
C ALA A 93 -2.48 5.38 -8.46
N HIS A 94 -2.11 4.25 -7.84
CA HIS A 94 -2.05 4.09 -6.40
C HIS A 94 -0.75 3.43 -5.95
N VAL A 95 -0.37 3.69 -4.71
CA VAL A 95 0.66 2.93 -4.01
C VAL A 95 0.06 2.40 -2.73
N LEU A 96 0.12 1.08 -2.55
CA LEU A 96 -0.27 0.40 -1.33
C LEU A 96 0.99 0.10 -0.51
N GLU A 97 1.10 0.75 0.65
CA GLU A 97 2.14 0.49 1.63
C GLU A 97 1.64 -0.53 2.66
N LEU A 98 2.46 -1.54 2.92
CA LEU A 98 2.18 -2.65 3.82
C LEU A 98 3.35 -2.87 4.79
N PRO A 99 3.15 -3.58 5.92
CA PRO A 99 4.27 -4.09 6.72
C PRO A 99 5.25 -4.86 5.83
N ALA A 100 6.54 -4.80 6.14
CA ALA A 100 7.55 -5.57 5.42
C ALA A 100 7.17 -7.06 5.36
N HIS A 101 7.35 -7.67 4.19
CA HIS A 101 7.02 -9.05 3.87
C HIS A 101 5.52 -9.41 3.81
N ALA A 102 4.60 -8.46 4.01
CA ALA A 102 3.17 -8.70 3.89
C ALA A 102 2.69 -8.93 2.45
N ALA A 103 3.42 -8.43 1.45
CA ALA A 103 3.18 -8.66 0.03
C ALA A 103 3.86 -9.94 -0.49
N SER A 104 4.31 -10.84 0.41
CA SER A 104 5.08 -12.03 0.05
C SER A 104 4.38 -12.94 -0.98
N GLU A 105 3.06 -13.02 -0.91
CA GLU A 105 2.21 -13.83 -1.79
C GLU A 105 1.58 -13.04 -2.96
N VAL A 106 1.96 -11.77 -3.13
CA VAL A 106 1.46 -10.91 -4.22
C VAL A 106 2.48 -10.83 -5.35
N GLN A 107 2.04 -11.00 -6.59
CA GLN A 107 2.85 -10.97 -7.80
C GLN A 107 2.45 -9.82 -8.73
N ILE A 108 3.36 -9.47 -9.64
CA ILE A 108 3.05 -8.49 -10.70
C ILE A 108 2.01 -9.12 -11.62
N GLY A 109 0.98 -8.34 -11.97
CA GLY A 109 -0.17 -8.78 -12.76
C GLY A 109 -1.37 -9.24 -11.91
N ASP A 110 -1.17 -9.52 -10.62
CA ASP A 110 -2.26 -9.89 -9.72
C ASP A 110 -3.30 -8.78 -9.60
N GLN A 111 -4.55 -9.20 -9.42
CA GLN A 111 -5.67 -8.30 -9.22
C GLN A 111 -5.99 -8.21 -7.72
N LEU A 112 -5.97 -6.98 -7.19
CA LEU A 112 -6.46 -6.69 -5.85
C LEU A 112 -7.89 -6.15 -5.92
N VAL A 113 -8.67 -6.42 -4.88
CA VAL A 113 -10.06 -5.93 -4.78
C VAL A 113 -10.29 -5.24 -3.44
N LEU A 114 -11.05 -4.15 -3.48
CA LEU A 114 -11.53 -3.47 -2.29
C LEU A 114 -12.80 -4.16 -1.80
N ALA A 115 -12.77 -4.62 -0.55
CA ALA A 115 -13.95 -5.13 0.13
C ALA A 115 -14.42 -4.13 1.20
N GLY A 116 -15.74 -3.96 1.32
CA GLY A 116 -16.34 -3.23 2.43
C GLY A 116 -16.59 -4.19 3.59
N GLY A 117 -15.81 -4.08 4.67
CA GLY A 117 -16.10 -4.81 5.90
C GLY A 117 -17.35 -4.21 6.55
N LYS A 118 -18.44 -4.97 6.66
CA LYS A 118 -19.46 -4.67 7.66
C LYS A 118 -18.80 -4.87 9.03
N ALA A 119 -18.89 -3.86 9.89
CA ALA A 119 -18.55 -3.98 11.31
C ALA A 119 -19.47 -5.00 11.99
#